data_AF-A0A424YEF3-F1
#
_entry.id   AF-A0A424YEF3-F1
#
_cell.length_a   1.000
_cell.length_b   1.000
_cell.length_c   1.000
_cell.angle_alpha   90.00
_cell.angle_beta   90.00
_cell.angle_gamma   90.00
#
_symmetry.space_group_name_H-M   'P 1'
#
loop_
_entity.id
_entity.type
_entity.pdbx_description
1 polymer ?
#
loop_
_entity_poly.entity_id
_entity_poly.type
_entity_poly.pdbx_seq_one_letter_code
_entity_poly.pdbx_strand_id
1 'polypeptide(L)'
;MESLFESIEGQSSEKLTSAALAYLLKHDEQRAFLRLFLIRLLKQEFNYDALLDGYEIRVEAPLDDKGRADIIIESDELLIIVENKFYASFSLGDQIKRYMEYLMQSGNGRSVILVLLSPEERGPYYLSMVKEQLGIMGKGPGRTLEEIKKTMDNESIKFVWLTWEKLLEDFACGNFIVEHLGDFIRSRYLKDTTLTREELKMINQNDIPVILDKIWTSIDKVKDALAEDYKVKRTTQSRLIYGFFLEETWGDVWVGLYTIIWKEYSAPFFIQARDNWFSESFSSEKVASSLKEVGFSEHKEMGYVYLINVNNADLVGEFESKVRECLSSIRECLNL
;
A
#
# COMPACT_ATOMS: atom_id res chain seq x y z
N MET A 1 12.08 8.19 -2.60
CA MET A 1 13.14 7.19 -2.37
C MET A 1 12.42 5.86 -2.41
N GLU A 2 12.75 4.95 -3.34
CA GLU A 2 12.09 3.64 -3.40
C GLU A 2 12.41 2.87 -2.12
N SER A 3 11.39 2.26 -1.49
CA SER A 3 11.64 1.48 -0.28
C SER A 3 12.41 0.21 -0.65
N LEU A 4 13.45 -0.15 0.13
CA LEU A 4 14.16 -1.43 0.01
C LEU A 4 13.18 -2.60 -0.12
N PHE A 5 12.09 -2.57 0.65
CA PHE A 5 11.07 -3.62 0.66
C PHE A 5 10.13 -3.57 -0.55
N GLU A 6 10.02 -2.44 -1.25
CA GLU A 6 9.32 -2.36 -2.56
C GLU A 6 10.12 -3.06 -3.67
N SER A 7 11.46 -3.11 -3.54
CA SER A 7 12.35 -3.79 -4.48
C SER A 7 12.49 -5.30 -4.25
N ILE A 8 12.02 -5.83 -3.11
CA ILE A 8 12.01 -7.27 -2.81
C ILE A 8 10.83 -7.91 -3.55
N GLU A 9 11.09 -8.32 -4.80
CA GLU A 9 10.14 -9.01 -5.67
C GLU A 9 9.65 -10.33 -5.05
N GLY A 10 8.35 -10.61 -5.13
CA GLY A 10 7.77 -11.91 -4.80
C GLY A 10 7.27 -12.12 -3.35
N GLN A 11 7.52 -11.19 -2.42
CA GLN A 11 6.94 -11.22 -1.07
C GLN A 11 6.08 -9.98 -0.77
N SER A 12 5.08 -9.68 -1.60
CA SER A 12 4.06 -8.69 -1.21
C SER A 12 3.08 -9.32 -0.22
N SER A 13 3.21 -9.12 1.10
CA SER A 13 2.18 -9.42 2.12
C SER A 13 2.72 -9.36 3.56
N GLU A 14 1.87 -9.70 4.52
CA GLU A 14 2.13 -9.98 5.94
C GLU A 14 3.37 -10.87 6.16
N LYS A 15 3.74 -11.74 5.21
CA LYS A 15 4.94 -12.57 5.31
C LYS A 15 6.24 -11.77 5.32
N LEU A 16 6.35 -10.75 4.46
CA LEU A 16 7.55 -9.91 4.38
C LEU A 16 7.71 -9.09 5.65
N THR A 17 6.60 -8.57 6.20
CA THR A 17 6.63 -7.81 7.45
C THR A 17 6.96 -8.71 8.63
N SER A 18 6.47 -9.96 8.66
CA SER A 18 6.89 -10.96 9.65
C SER A 18 8.37 -11.32 9.53
N ALA A 19 8.88 -11.52 8.31
CA ALA A 19 10.28 -11.82 8.06
C ALA A 19 11.21 -10.67 8.47
N ALA A 20 10.84 -9.44 8.11
CA ALA A 20 11.58 -8.24 8.50
C ALA A 20 11.58 -8.04 10.02
N LEU A 21 10.44 -8.25 10.68
CA LEU A 21 10.38 -8.22 12.15
C LEU A 21 11.29 -9.29 12.76
N ALA A 22 11.18 -10.54 12.31
CA ALA A 22 12.03 -11.60 12.83
C ALA A 22 13.52 -11.33 12.61
N TYR A 23 13.90 -10.73 11.49
CA TYR A 23 15.28 -10.28 11.25
C TYR A 23 15.73 -9.28 12.33
N LEU A 24 14.92 -8.24 12.59
CA LEU A 24 15.22 -7.24 13.64
C LEU A 24 15.31 -7.87 15.03
N LEU A 25 14.56 -8.93 15.30
CA LEU A 25 14.56 -9.58 16.62
C LEU A 25 15.69 -10.63 16.77
N LYS A 26 16.16 -11.24 15.68
CA LYS A 26 17.06 -12.40 15.70
C LYS A 26 18.54 -12.05 15.74
N HIS A 27 18.93 -10.99 15.05
CA HIS A 27 20.34 -10.70 14.80
C HIS A 27 21.00 -10.01 15.99
N ASP A 28 22.22 -10.44 16.34
CA ASP A 28 22.96 -9.92 17.50
C ASP A 28 23.20 -8.41 17.41
N GLU A 29 23.46 -7.90 16.21
CA GLU A 29 23.63 -6.46 15.95
C GLU A 29 22.34 -5.65 16.20
N GLN A 30 21.20 -6.33 16.26
CA GLN A 30 19.86 -5.77 16.39
C GLN A 30 19.23 -6.07 17.77
N ARG A 31 19.99 -6.61 18.73
CA ARG A 31 19.53 -7.01 20.09
C ARG A 31 18.68 -5.98 20.82
N ALA A 32 18.92 -4.68 20.59
CA ALA A 32 18.13 -3.61 21.16
C ALA A 32 16.63 -3.74 20.79
N PHE A 33 16.31 -4.19 19.58
CA PHE A 33 14.92 -4.39 19.13
C PHE A 33 14.26 -5.57 19.82
N LEU A 34 14.98 -6.70 20.01
CA LEU A 34 14.48 -7.81 20.83
C LEU A 34 14.19 -7.35 22.26
N ARG A 35 15.11 -6.59 22.86
CA ARG A 35 14.92 -6.02 24.20
C ARG A 35 13.68 -5.14 24.27
N LEU A 36 13.51 -4.21 23.34
CA LEU A 36 12.35 -3.31 23.29
C LEU A 36 11.05 -4.09 23.09
N PHE A 37 11.06 -5.08 22.19
CA PHE A 37 9.92 -5.96 21.95
C PHE A 37 9.52 -6.72 23.22
N LEU A 38 10.47 -7.34 23.91
CA LEU A 38 10.22 -8.06 25.16
C LEU A 38 9.75 -7.13 26.28
N ILE A 39 10.34 -5.93 26.42
CA ILE A 39 9.88 -4.90 27.38
C ILE A 39 8.40 -4.57 27.16
N ARG A 40 7.97 -4.48 25.90
CA ARG A 40 6.57 -4.21 25.56
C ARG A 40 5.63 -5.33 25.99
N LEU A 41 6.05 -6.59 25.84
CA LEU A 41 5.25 -7.77 26.17
C LEU A 41 5.23 -8.07 27.67
N LEU A 42 6.39 -7.96 28.33
CA LEU A 42 6.63 -8.44 29.69
C LEU A 42 6.63 -7.32 30.74
N LYS A 43 6.71 -6.04 30.36
CA LYS A 43 6.85 -4.89 31.28
C LYS A 43 8.06 -5.04 32.21
N GLN A 44 8.14 -4.38 33.36
CA GLN A 44 9.31 -4.47 34.26
C GLN A 44 9.48 -5.83 34.98
N GLU A 45 8.71 -6.87 34.61
CA GLU A 45 8.62 -8.14 35.33
C GLU A 45 9.82 -9.09 35.07
N PHE A 46 10.80 -8.69 34.25
CA PHE A 46 11.91 -9.56 33.82
C PHE A 46 13.29 -8.88 33.91
N ASN A 47 14.33 -9.69 34.21
CA ASN A 47 15.72 -9.25 34.19
C ASN A 47 16.29 -9.35 32.75
N TYR A 48 16.10 -8.28 31.99
CA TYR A 48 16.41 -8.23 30.55
C TYR A 48 17.88 -8.43 30.19
N ASP A 49 18.82 -8.10 31.09
CA ASP A 49 20.25 -8.17 30.78
C ASP A 49 20.81 -9.60 30.85
N ALA A 50 20.08 -10.54 31.48
CA ALA A 50 20.46 -11.95 31.58
C ALA A 50 19.87 -12.84 30.47
N LEU A 51 18.88 -12.35 29.71
CA LEU A 51 18.06 -13.15 28.80
C LEU A 51 18.36 -12.98 27.31
N LEU A 52 19.16 -12.01 26.88
CA LEU A 52 19.35 -11.76 25.43
C LEU A 52 20.14 -12.86 24.70
N ASP A 53 20.72 -13.81 25.44
CA ASP A 53 21.39 -14.98 24.87
C ASP A 53 20.48 -16.22 24.96
N GLY A 54 20.37 -16.99 23.86
CA GLY A 54 19.63 -18.26 23.84
C GLY A 54 18.21 -18.23 23.29
N TYR A 55 17.75 -17.10 22.73
CA TYR A 55 16.48 -17.04 22.00
C TYR A 55 16.62 -17.62 20.59
N GLU A 56 15.74 -18.57 20.25
CA GLU A 56 15.53 -19.02 18.89
C GLU A 56 14.32 -18.31 18.29
N ILE A 57 14.53 -17.66 17.14
CA ILE A 57 13.47 -16.94 16.41
C ILE A 57 13.30 -17.55 15.03
N ARG A 58 12.07 -18.01 14.76
CA ARG A 58 11.67 -18.68 13.53
C ARG A 58 10.46 -18.01 12.91
N VAL A 59 10.45 -17.91 11.58
CA VAL A 59 9.34 -17.41 10.78
C VAL A 59 8.62 -18.54 10.09
N GLU A 60 7.32 -18.40 9.85
CA GLU A 60 6.50 -19.44 9.22
C GLU A 60 6.73 -20.81 9.91
N ALA A 61 6.80 -20.80 11.24
CA ALA A 61 7.24 -21.93 12.02
C ALA A 61 6.09 -22.94 12.21
N PRO A 62 6.29 -24.23 11.85
CA PRO A 62 5.27 -25.25 12.05
C PRO A 62 5.02 -25.48 13.54
N LEU A 63 3.74 -25.65 13.90
CA LEU A 63 3.26 -25.98 15.25
C LEU A 63 2.72 -27.40 15.26
N ASP A 64 3.53 -28.37 14.82
CA ASP A 64 3.10 -29.76 14.63
C ASP A 64 1.84 -29.86 13.75
N ASP A 65 0.76 -30.48 14.25
CA ASP A 65 -0.54 -30.59 13.59
C ASP A 65 -1.45 -29.36 13.79
N LYS A 66 -1.01 -28.37 14.58
CA LYS A 66 -1.78 -27.18 14.96
C LYS A 66 -1.67 -26.03 13.95
N GLY A 67 -0.86 -26.20 12.92
CA GLY A 67 -0.70 -25.27 11.81
C GLY A 67 0.68 -24.62 11.79
N ARG A 68 0.73 -23.34 11.44
CA ARG A 68 1.99 -22.61 11.25
C ARG A 68 1.86 -21.19 11.77
N ALA A 69 2.71 -20.79 12.72
CA ALA A 69 2.76 -19.43 13.24
C ALA A 69 3.54 -18.51 12.31
N ASP A 70 3.20 -17.22 12.29
CA ASP A 70 3.99 -16.24 11.53
C ASP A 70 5.39 -16.06 12.11
N ILE A 71 5.51 -15.94 13.45
CA ILE A 71 6.79 -15.93 14.16
C ILE A 71 6.66 -16.73 15.47
N ILE A 72 7.70 -17.51 15.80
CA ILE A 72 7.92 -18.08 17.13
C ILE A 72 9.21 -17.51 17.70
N ILE A 73 9.17 -17.12 18.97
CA ILE A 73 10.33 -16.73 19.77
C ILE A 73 10.37 -17.66 20.98
N GLU A 74 11.42 -18.45 21.14
CA GLU A 74 11.51 -19.41 22.23
C GLU A 74 12.87 -19.42 22.91
N SER A 75 12.86 -19.78 24.18
CA SER A 75 14.01 -20.03 25.05
C SER A 75 13.61 -21.08 26.10
N ASP A 76 14.51 -21.39 27.02
CA ASP A 76 14.20 -22.28 28.15
C ASP A 76 13.13 -21.71 29.09
N GLU A 77 12.98 -20.38 29.16
CA GLU A 77 12.06 -19.70 30.09
C GLU A 77 10.78 -19.18 29.42
N LEU A 78 10.76 -19.06 28.10
CA LEU A 78 9.74 -18.31 27.37
C LEU A 78 9.39 -18.95 26.04
N LEU A 79 8.10 -18.97 25.70
CA LEU A 79 7.59 -19.36 24.39
C LEU A 79 6.54 -18.34 23.94
N ILE A 80 6.84 -17.62 22.86
CA ILE A 80 5.97 -16.61 22.27
C ILE A 80 5.57 -17.04 20.87
N ILE A 81 4.27 -17.04 20.59
CA ILE A 81 3.75 -17.04 19.23
C ILE A 81 3.33 -15.62 18.87
N VAL A 82 3.81 -15.11 17.74
CA VAL A 82 3.34 -13.85 17.14
C VAL A 82 2.56 -14.18 15.88
N GLU A 83 1.30 -13.77 15.85
CA GLU A 83 0.43 -13.81 14.68
C GLU A 83 0.30 -12.39 14.13
N ASN A 84 0.77 -12.17 12.92
CA ASN A 84 0.84 -10.87 12.26
C ASN A 84 -0.31 -10.74 11.25
N LYS A 85 -1.17 -9.73 11.43
CA LYS A 85 -2.39 -9.54 10.65
C LYS A 85 -2.57 -8.10 10.22
N PHE A 86 -2.63 -7.88 8.92
CA PHE A 86 -2.97 -6.60 8.30
C PHE A 86 -4.37 -6.64 7.70
N TYR A 87 -4.60 -7.52 6.72
CA TYR A 87 -5.90 -7.66 6.04
C TYR A 87 -6.27 -9.12 5.71
N ALA A 88 -5.40 -10.10 5.94
CA ALA A 88 -5.75 -11.50 5.76
C ALA A 88 -6.70 -12.00 6.86
N SER A 89 -7.55 -12.95 6.52
CA SER A 89 -8.37 -13.68 7.48
C SER A 89 -7.54 -14.71 8.25
N PHE A 90 -8.01 -15.11 9.43
CA PHE A 90 -7.47 -16.28 10.12
C PHE A 90 -7.74 -17.57 9.32
N SER A 91 -6.77 -18.46 9.31
CA SER A 91 -6.85 -19.73 8.60
C SER A 91 -7.75 -20.73 9.33
N LEU A 92 -8.68 -21.34 8.60
CA LEU A 92 -9.54 -22.46 9.07
C LEU A 92 -10.53 -22.13 10.20
N GLY A 93 -10.63 -20.86 10.64
CA GLY A 93 -11.68 -20.41 11.57
C GLY A 93 -11.51 -20.81 13.04
N ASP A 94 -10.41 -21.46 13.41
CA ASP A 94 -10.08 -21.96 14.75
C ASP A 94 -8.57 -21.85 15.06
N GLN A 95 -7.82 -21.11 14.24
CA GLN A 95 -6.36 -20.93 14.33
C GLN A 95 -5.88 -20.57 15.75
N ILE A 96 -6.55 -19.62 16.41
CA ILE A 96 -6.18 -19.18 17.75
C ILE A 96 -6.34 -20.30 18.77
N LYS A 97 -7.39 -21.11 18.68
CA LYS A 97 -7.59 -22.26 19.58
C LYS A 97 -6.45 -23.26 19.42
N ARG A 98 -6.09 -23.60 18.19
CA ARG A 98 -4.97 -24.50 17.91
C ARG A 98 -3.65 -23.98 18.46
N TYR A 99 -3.42 -22.67 18.39
CA TYR A 99 -2.21 -22.07 18.96
C TYR A 99 -2.20 -22.10 20.49
N MET A 100 -3.35 -21.89 21.13
CA MET A 100 -3.46 -22.08 22.58
C MET A 100 -3.15 -23.52 22.98
N GLU A 101 -3.72 -24.50 22.28
CA GLU A 101 -3.44 -25.92 22.54
C GLU A 101 -1.94 -26.23 22.43
N TYR A 102 -1.27 -25.69 21.40
CA TYR A 102 0.18 -25.83 21.25
C TYR A 102 0.93 -25.19 22.42
N LEU A 103 0.59 -23.96 22.81
CA LEU A 103 1.26 -23.26 23.92
C LEU A 103 1.09 -24.02 25.25
N MET A 104 -0.08 -24.59 25.51
CA MET A 104 -0.32 -25.40 26.71
C MET A 104 0.52 -26.68 26.74
N GLN A 105 0.74 -27.31 25.58
CA GLN A 105 1.50 -28.56 25.47
C GLN A 105 3.01 -28.34 25.48
N SER A 106 3.48 -27.37 24.69
CA SER A 106 4.90 -27.11 24.45
C SER A 106 5.51 -26.13 25.45
N GLY A 107 4.69 -25.40 26.19
CA GLY A 107 5.11 -24.38 27.15
C GLY A 107 5.36 -24.85 28.57
N ASN A 108 5.40 -26.16 28.84
CA ASN A 108 5.54 -26.67 30.20
C ASN A 108 6.81 -26.13 30.88
N GLY A 109 6.65 -25.48 32.03
CA GLY A 109 7.75 -24.84 32.78
C GLY A 109 8.20 -23.49 32.23
N ARG A 110 7.55 -22.96 31.19
CA ARG A 110 7.88 -21.68 30.53
C ARG A 110 6.75 -20.67 30.71
N SER A 111 7.08 -19.39 30.61
CA SER A 111 6.08 -18.35 30.36
C SER A 111 5.60 -18.47 28.91
N VAL A 112 4.28 -18.53 28.69
CA VAL A 112 3.70 -18.64 27.35
C VAL A 112 2.89 -17.40 26.97
N ILE A 113 3.15 -16.88 25.77
CA ILE A 113 2.54 -15.63 25.30
C ILE A 113 2.02 -15.83 23.88
N LEU A 114 0.78 -15.40 23.65
CA LEU A 114 0.23 -15.24 22.31
C LEU A 114 0.09 -13.75 22.00
N VAL A 115 0.79 -13.31 20.96
CA VAL A 115 0.79 -11.93 20.48
C VAL A 115 -0.01 -11.83 19.20
N LEU A 116 -1.03 -10.98 19.20
CA LEU A 116 -1.67 -10.51 17.98
C LEU A 116 -1.00 -9.17 17.60
N LEU A 117 -0.35 -9.12 16.44
CA LEU A 117 0.24 -7.91 15.89
C LEU A 117 -0.58 -7.43 14.69
N SER A 118 -1.14 -6.22 14.75
CA SER A 118 -1.97 -5.67 13.67
C SER A 118 -1.96 -4.15 13.58
N PRO A 119 -2.39 -3.53 12.46
CA PRO A 119 -2.73 -2.12 12.45
C PRO A 119 -3.78 -1.77 13.50
N GLU A 120 -3.65 -0.60 14.13
CA GLU A 120 -4.57 -0.16 15.19
C GLU A 120 -6.02 -0.07 14.68
N GLU A 121 -6.22 0.46 13.47
CA GLU A 121 -7.54 0.56 12.82
C GLU A 121 -8.23 -0.79 12.60
N ARG A 122 -7.46 -1.86 12.37
CA ARG A 122 -7.96 -3.21 12.09
C ARG A 122 -8.05 -4.08 13.34
N GLY A 123 -7.45 -3.65 14.44
CA GLY A 123 -7.49 -4.32 15.75
C GLY A 123 -8.88 -4.77 16.18
N PRO A 124 -9.92 -3.90 16.19
CA PRO A 124 -11.26 -4.28 16.61
C PRO A 124 -11.86 -5.45 15.82
N TYR A 125 -11.61 -5.50 14.51
CA TYR A 125 -12.02 -6.61 13.65
C TYR A 125 -11.33 -7.90 14.07
N TYR A 126 -10.00 -7.90 14.19
CA TYR A 126 -9.25 -9.10 14.54
C TYR A 126 -9.53 -9.61 15.96
N LEU A 127 -9.69 -8.71 16.92
CA LEU A 127 -10.11 -9.07 18.27
C LEU A 127 -11.50 -9.70 18.28
N SER A 128 -12.43 -9.21 17.46
CA SER A 128 -13.76 -9.84 17.34
C SER A 128 -13.68 -11.25 16.77
N MET A 129 -12.80 -11.49 15.79
CA MET A 129 -12.55 -12.82 15.23
C MET A 129 -11.91 -13.74 16.27
N VAL A 130 -10.91 -13.27 17.03
CA VAL A 130 -10.29 -14.04 18.12
C VAL A 130 -11.35 -14.45 19.15
N LYS A 131 -12.21 -13.52 19.55
CA LYS A 131 -13.32 -13.77 20.48
C LYS A 131 -14.27 -14.85 19.98
N GLU A 132 -14.65 -14.79 18.69
CA GLU A 132 -15.47 -15.80 18.04
C GLU A 132 -14.80 -17.17 18.05
N GLN A 133 -13.51 -17.23 17.68
CA GLN A 133 -12.75 -18.47 17.71
C GLN A 133 -12.71 -19.08 19.10
N LEU A 134 -12.60 -18.28 20.16
CA LEU A 134 -12.62 -18.74 21.55
C LEU A 134 -14.02 -19.09 22.07
N GLY A 135 -15.08 -18.81 21.31
CA GLY A 135 -16.46 -19.07 21.75
C GLY A 135 -16.94 -18.14 22.87
N ILE A 136 -16.35 -16.96 23.03
CA ILE A 136 -16.71 -16.01 24.08
C ILE A 136 -17.98 -15.24 23.65
N MET A 137 -19.07 -15.36 24.39
CA MET A 137 -20.33 -14.66 24.11
C MET A 137 -20.38 -13.27 24.75
N GLY A 138 -20.66 -12.20 23.98
CA GLY A 138 -20.91 -10.85 24.53
C GLY A 138 -20.84 -9.71 23.50
N LYS A 139 -21.46 -8.55 23.79
CA LYS A 139 -21.53 -7.38 22.88
C LYS A 139 -20.44 -6.32 23.16
N GLY A 140 -19.69 -5.93 22.13
CA GLY A 140 -18.91 -4.68 22.07
C GLY A 140 -17.37 -4.82 22.05
N PRO A 141 -16.65 -3.99 21.25
CA PRO A 141 -15.20 -4.12 21.05
C PRO A 141 -14.36 -3.75 22.28
N GLY A 142 -14.77 -2.75 23.07
CA GLY A 142 -14.03 -2.28 24.25
C GLY A 142 -14.09 -3.20 25.48
N ARG A 143 -14.85 -4.30 25.43
CA ARG A 143 -14.80 -5.39 26.43
C ARG A 143 -14.12 -6.65 25.87
N THR A 144 -13.84 -6.66 24.57
CA THR A 144 -13.39 -7.86 23.86
C THR A 144 -11.96 -8.23 24.24
N LEU A 145 -11.06 -7.26 24.37
CA LEU A 145 -9.66 -7.54 24.71
C LEU A 145 -9.51 -8.09 26.13
N GLU A 146 -10.20 -7.50 27.10
CA GLU A 146 -10.17 -7.92 28.50
C GLU A 146 -10.77 -9.31 28.68
N GLU A 147 -11.85 -9.62 27.96
CA GLU A 147 -12.46 -10.95 27.93
C GLU A 147 -11.50 -11.99 27.36
N ILE A 148 -10.84 -11.70 26.23
CA ILE A 148 -9.84 -12.60 25.63
C ILE A 148 -8.68 -12.84 26.60
N LYS A 149 -8.12 -11.76 27.18
CA LYS A 149 -7.04 -11.87 28.17
C LYS A 149 -7.44 -12.76 29.32
N LYS A 150 -8.60 -12.51 29.93
CA LYS A 150 -9.10 -13.32 31.04
C LYS A 150 -9.29 -14.79 30.66
N THR A 151 -9.80 -15.07 29.46
CA THR A 151 -9.97 -16.45 28.98
C THR A 151 -8.62 -17.15 28.81
N MET A 152 -7.63 -16.49 28.20
CA MET A 152 -6.30 -17.09 28.01
C MET A 152 -5.51 -17.18 29.32
N ASP A 153 -5.64 -16.20 30.23
CA ASP A 153 -5.00 -16.20 31.54
C ASP A 153 -5.48 -17.40 32.40
N ASN A 154 -6.73 -17.85 32.25
CA ASN A 154 -7.22 -19.07 32.92
C ASN A 154 -6.47 -20.33 32.47
N GLU A 155 -5.96 -20.34 31.23
CA GLU A 155 -5.11 -21.40 30.66
C GLU A 155 -3.62 -21.10 30.86
N SER A 156 -3.28 -20.13 31.72
CA SER A 156 -1.91 -19.65 31.96
C SER A 156 -1.21 -19.07 30.72
N ILE A 157 -1.97 -18.59 29.74
CA ILE A 157 -1.45 -17.95 28.52
C ILE A 157 -1.66 -16.44 28.58
N LYS A 158 -0.57 -15.68 28.48
CA LYS A 158 -0.65 -14.22 28.38
C LYS A 158 -1.04 -13.80 26.96
N PHE A 159 -2.17 -13.14 26.81
CA PHE A 159 -2.56 -12.54 25.53
C PHE A 159 -2.14 -11.06 25.43
N VAL A 160 -1.44 -10.71 24.36
CA VAL A 160 -1.05 -9.32 24.08
C VAL A 160 -1.51 -8.92 22.68
N TRP A 161 -2.27 -7.83 22.61
CA TRP A 161 -2.49 -7.13 21.35
C TRP A 161 -1.49 -5.98 21.24
N LEU A 162 -0.63 -6.07 20.24
CA LEU A 162 0.37 -5.06 19.89
C LEU A 162 0.00 -4.45 18.54
N THR A 163 0.29 -3.16 18.35
CA THR A 163 0.06 -2.50 17.07
C THR A 163 1.35 -2.18 16.35
N TRP A 164 1.32 -2.22 15.01
CA TRP A 164 2.48 -1.88 14.19
C TRP A 164 2.90 -0.43 14.39
N GLU A 165 1.96 0.48 14.55
CA GLU A 165 2.19 1.89 14.85
C GLU A 165 3.05 2.04 16.11
N LYS A 166 2.64 1.39 17.20
CA LYS A 166 3.34 1.39 18.48
C LYS A 166 4.72 0.74 18.40
N LEU A 167 4.84 -0.37 17.67
CA LEU A 167 6.10 -1.07 17.50
C LEU A 167 7.12 -0.24 16.70
N LEU A 168 6.65 0.41 15.62
CA LEU A 168 7.48 1.29 14.79
C LEU A 168 7.90 2.56 15.54
N GLU A 169 7.04 3.11 16.40
CA GLU A 169 7.38 4.20 17.31
C GLU A 169 8.47 3.79 18.30
N ASP A 170 8.33 2.63 18.95
CA ASP A 170 9.32 2.12 19.89
C ASP A 170 10.67 1.86 19.20
N PHE A 171 10.65 1.45 17.93
CA PHE A 171 11.84 1.15 17.14
C PHE A 171 12.46 2.39 16.45
N ALA A 172 11.84 3.57 16.58
CA ALA A 172 12.29 4.78 15.92
C ALA A 172 13.64 5.26 16.49
N CYS A 173 14.75 4.84 15.87
CA CYS A 173 16.10 5.16 16.31
C CYS A 173 17.05 5.57 15.17
N GLY A 174 16.53 5.88 13.99
CA GLY A 174 17.35 6.18 12.80
C GLY A 174 17.97 4.94 12.15
N ASN A 175 17.47 3.73 12.49
CA ASN A 175 17.91 2.50 11.84
C ASN A 175 17.30 2.41 10.43
N PHE A 176 18.15 2.31 9.42
CA PHE A 176 17.76 2.28 8.01
C PHE A 176 16.71 1.20 7.68
N ILE A 177 16.84 -0.01 8.26
CA ILE A 177 15.90 -1.12 8.02
C ILE A 177 14.53 -0.79 8.62
N VAL A 178 14.51 -0.26 9.84
CA VAL A 178 13.26 0.15 10.51
C VAL A 178 12.58 1.28 9.76
N GLU A 179 13.33 2.28 9.28
CA GLU A 179 12.78 3.37 8.48
C GLU A 179 12.13 2.85 7.20
N HIS A 180 12.83 2.01 6.44
CA HIS A 180 12.30 1.48 5.18
C HIS A 180 11.13 0.51 5.40
N LEU A 181 11.16 -0.29 6.47
CA LEU A 181 10.04 -1.15 6.87
C LEU A 181 8.83 -0.30 7.30
N GLY A 182 9.06 0.74 8.09
CA GLY A 182 8.03 1.68 8.52
C GLY A 182 7.38 2.38 7.34
N ASP A 183 8.17 2.85 6.38
CA ASP A 183 7.68 3.47 5.17
C ASP A 183 6.88 2.49 4.30
N PHE A 184 7.36 1.25 4.16
CA PHE A 184 6.63 0.20 3.46
C PHE A 184 5.28 -0.10 4.12
N ILE A 185 5.26 -0.28 5.45
CA ILE A 185 4.04 -0.58 6.20
C ILE A 185 3.05 0.59 6.11
N ARG A 186 3.53 1.83 6.31
CA ARG A 186 2.69 3.04 6.21
C ARG A 186 2.12 3.22 4.81
N SER A 187 2.92 3.04 3.77
CA SER A 187 2.50 3.28 2.39
C SER A 187 1.54 2.23 1.85
N ARG A 188 1.59 1.00 2.38
CA ARG A 188 0.80 -0.16 1.91
C ARG A 188 -0.41 -0.48 2.78
N TYR A 189 -0.26 -0.37 4.10
CA TYR A 189 -1.24 -0.92 5.04
C TYR A 189 -1.81 0.07 6.04
N LEU A 190 -1.10 1.16 6.35
CA LEU A 190 -1.61 2.20 7.25
C LEU A 190 -2.10 3.44 6.50
N LYS A 191 -2.29 3.32 5.18
CA LYS A 191 -3.00 4.35 4.42
C LYS A 191 -4.44 4.33 4.87
N ASP A 192 -4.93 5.48 5.30
CA ASP A 192 -6.34 5.64 5.60
C ASP A 192 -7.17 5.27 4.36
N THR A 193 -7.89 4.16 4.48
CA THR A 193 -8.86 3.70 3.48
C THR A 193 -10.29 4.00 3.91
N THR A 194 -10.47 4.70 5.03
CA THR A 194 -11.77 5.09 5.54
C THR A 194 -12.35 6.18 4.65
N LEU A 195 -13.55 5.94 4.16
CA LEU A 195 -14.29 6.95 3.44
C LEU A 195 -14.99 7.87 4.44
N THR A 196 -14.86 9.18 4.23
CA THR A 196 -15.68 10.20 4.88
C THR A 196 -17.16 9.98 4.55
N ARG A 197 -18.06 10.63 5.30
CA ARG A 197 -19.51 10.52 5.03
C ARG A 197 -19.87 11.05 3.65
N GLU A 198 -19.18 12.10 3.24
CA GLU A 198 -19.31 12.72 1.93
C GLU A 198 -18.84 11.75 0.83
N GLU A 199 -17.68 11.12 0.99
CA GLU A 199 -17.18 10.12 0.03
C GLU A 199 -18.07 8.87 -0.03
N LEU A 200 -18.60 8.41 1.12
CA LEU A 200 -19.59 7.33 1.17
C LEU A 200 -20.88 7.71 0.44
N LYS A 201 -21.31 8.97 0.53
CA LYS A 201 -22.46 9.44 -0.23
C LYS A 201 -22.15 9.41 -1.72
N MET A 202 -20.99 9.90 -2.12
CA MET A 202 -20.58 9.97 -3.53
C MET A 202 -20.42 8.59 -4.18
N ILE A 203 -19.80 7.61 -3.50
CA ILE A 203 -19.61 6.26 -4.07
C ILE A 203 -20.93 5.49 -4.23
N ASN A 204 -21.95 5.84 -3.46
CA ASN A 204 -23.29 5.25 -3.54
C ASN A 204 -24.22 6.02 -4.50
N GLN A 205 -23.71 7.03 -5.21
CA GLN A 205 -24.44 7.77 -6.24
C GLN A 205 -23.95 7.38 -7.63
N ASN A 206 -24.84 7.49 -8.62
CA ASN A 206 -24.51 7.18 -10.02
C ASN A 206 -23.68 8.27 -10.72
N ASP A 207 -23.52 9.43 -10.09
CA ASP A 207 -22.88 10.58 -10.73
C ASP A 207 -21.41 10.29 -11.09
N ILE A 208 -20.64 9.65 -10.21
CA ILE A 208 -19.24 9.28 -10.50
C ILE A 208 -19.15 8.30 -11.69
N PRO A 209 -19.84 7.14 -11.68
CA PRO A 209 -19.82 6.23 -12.83
C PRO A 209 -20.23 6.90 -14.14
N VAL A 210 -21.28 7.73 -14.13
CA VAL A 210 -21.78 8.41 -15.33
C VAL A 210 -20.78 9.45 -15.85
N ILE A 211 -20.10 10.20 -14.96
CA ILE A 211 -19.08 11.16 -15.36
C ILE A 211 -17.85 10.45 -15.94
N LEU A 212 -17.40 9.36 -15.32
CA LEU A 212 -16.28 8.56 -15.82
C LEU A 212 -16.58 7.95 -17.20
N ASP A 213 -17.79 7.41 -17.39
CA ASP A 213 -18.23 6.88 -18.69
C ASP A 213 -18.23 7.96 -19.78
N LYS A 214 -18.71 9.18 -19.46
CA LYS A 214 -18.64 10.33 -20.37
C LYS A 214 -17.20 10.72 -20.71
N ILE A 215 -16.28 10.70 -19.74
CA ILE A 215 -14.86 11.01 -19.95
C ILE A 215 -14.23 9.97 -20.90
N TRP A 216 -14.40 8.67 -20.63
CA TRP A 216 -13.84 7.61 -21.46
C TRP A 216 -14.43 7.62 -22.87
N THR A 217 -15.75 7.74 -22.99
CA THR A 217 -16.44 7.85 -24.28
C THR A 217 -15.98 9.09 -25.06
N SER A 218 -15.68 10.19 -24.38
CA SER A 218 -15.16 11.39 -25.05
C SER A 218 -13.75 11.17 -25.60
N ILE A 219 -12.88 10.47 -24.87
CA ILE A 219 -11.55 10.09 -25.36
C ILE A 219 -11.67 9.22 -26.62
N ASP A 220 -12.57 8.25 -26.64
CA ASP A 220 -12.78 7.41 -27.84
C ASP A 220 -13.33 8.20 -29.03
N LYS A 221 -14.30 9.09 -28.80
CA LYS A 221 -14.85 9.93 -29.89
C LYS A 221 -13.81 10.90 -30.45
N VAL A 222 -13.00 11.52 -29.59
CA VAL A 222 -11.92 12.42 -30.02
C VAL A 222 -10.84 11.64 -30.77
N LYS A 223 -10.49 10.42 -30.31
CA LYS A 223 -9.58 9.53 -31.04
C LYS A 223 -10.07 9.26 -32.46
N ASP A 224 -11.35 8.89 -32.60
CA ASP A 224 -11.94 8.56 -33.88
C ASP A 224 -12.01 9.79 -34.81
N ALA A 225 -12.35 10.97 -34.27
CA ALA A 225 -12.36 12.22 -35.02
C ALA A 225 -10.96 12.66 -35.48
N LEU A 226 -9.94 12.51 -34.63
CA LEU A 226 -8.55 12.84 -34.98
C LEU A 226 -7.94 11.83 -35.95
N ALA A 227 -8.47 10.61 -36.06
CA ALA A 227 -7.96 9.61 -36.99
C ALA A 227 -8.10 10.00 -38.47
N GLU A 228 -8.94 10.99 -38.79
CA GLU A 228 -9.07 11.54 -40.15
C GLU A 228 -7.83 12.33 -40.58
N ASP A 229 -7.17 13.01 -39.64
CA ASP A 229 -6.04 13.92 -39.92
C ASP A 229 -4.70 13.42 -39.38
N TYR A 230 -4.73 12.49 -38.42
CA TYR A 230 -3.57 12.01 -37.69
C TYR A 230 -3.52 10.48 -37.69
N LYS A 231 -2.30 9.93 -37.71
CA LYS A 231 -2.11 8.50 -37.53
C LYS A 231 -2.20 8.15 -36.04
N VAL A 232 -3.30 7.52 -35.66
CA VAL A 232 -3.54 7.04 -34.29
C VAL A 232 -2.79 5.74 -34.05
N LYS A 233 -2.03 5.70 -32.95
CA LYS A 233 -1.27 4.54 -32.46
C LYS A 233 -2.04 3.83 -31.34
N ARG A 234 -1.35 2.92 -30.63
CA ARG A 234 -1.92 2.07 -29.57
C ARG A 234 -2.73 2.88 -28.53
N THR A 235 -3.89 2.34 -28.17
CA THR A 235 -4.64 2.75 -26.97
C THR A 235 -4.05 2.10 -25.72
N THR A 236 -3.82 2.90 -24.68
CA THR A 236 -3.35 2.47 -23.37
C THR A 236 -4.53 2.47 -22.40
N GLN A 237 -4.73 1.36 -21.68
CA GLN A 237 -5.79 1.21 -20.70
C GLN A 237 -5.24 0.55 -19.43
N SER A 238 -5.44 1.19 -18.29
CA SER A 238 -5.27 0.62 -16.96
C SER A 238 -6.25 1.28 -15.99
N ARG A 239 -6.23 0.87 -14.71
CA ARG A 239 -7.01 1.53 -13.66
C ARG A 239 -6.75 3.03 -13.54
N LEU A 240 -5.53 3.48 -13.86
CA LEU A 240 -5.11 4.87 -13.65
C LEU A 240 -5.07 5.70 -14.94
N ILE A 241 -4.89 5.06 -16.10
CA ILE A 241 -4.65 5.74 -17.38
C ILE A 241 -5.56 5.21 -18.47
N TYR A 242 -6.12 6.12 -19.29
CA TYR A 242 -6.89 5.80 -20.48
C TYR A 242 -6.64 6.85 -21.57
N GLY A 243 -6.22 6.42 -22.76
CA GLY A 243 -5.90 7.34 -23.85
C GLY A 243 -5.16 6.67 -24.99
N PHE A 244 -4.69 7.46 -25.95
CA PHE A 244 -4.08 6.98 -27.18
C PHE A 244 -2.90 7.85 -27.61
N PHE A 245 -2.07 7.31 -28.49
CA PHE A 245 -0.96 8.05 -29.09
C PHE A 245 -1.37 8.62 -30.45
N LEU A 246 -0.88 9.81 -30.76
CA LEU A 246 -0.89 10.41 -32.09
C LEU A 246 0.55 10.53 -32.59
N GLU A 247 0.77 10.18 -33.85
CA GLU A 247 2.07 10.31 -34.52
C GLU A 247 2.16 11.68 -35.21
N GLU A 248 3.14 12.50 -34.79
CA GLU A 248 3.55 13.71 -35.51
C GLU A 248 4.91 13.51 -36.19
N THR A 249 5.18 14.35 -37.18
CA THR A 249 6.49 14.37 -37.87
C THR A 249 7.65 14.67 -36.92
N TRP A 250 7.39 15.47 -35.87
CA TRP A 250 8.36 15.87 -34.87
C TRP A 250 8.43 14.94 -33.66
N GLY A 251 7.45 14.06 -33.44
CA GLY A 251 7.44 13.10 -32.33
C GLY A 251 6.07 12.54 -32.01
N ASP A 252 6.00 11.53 -31.15
CA ASP A 252 4.71 11.03 -30.66
C ASP A 252 4.20 11.87 -29.48
N VAL A 253 2.88 12.06 -29.45
CA VAL A 253 2.18 12.61 -28.27
C VAL A 253 1.15 11.62 -27.77
N TRP A 254 0.93 11.62 -26.46
CA TRP A 254 -0.12 10.84 -25.83
C TRP A 254 -1.25 11.77 -25.38
N VAL A 255 -2.50 11.38 -25.66
CA VAL A 255 -3.70 12.17 -25.38
C VAL A 255 -4.68 11.34 -24.56
N GLY A 256 -5.15 11.89 -23.43
CA GLY A 256 -6.17 11.22 -22.62
C GLY A 256 -6.20 11.63 -21.15
N LEU A 257 -6.55 10.66 -20.31
CA LEU A 257 -6.74 10.77 -18.86
C LEU A 257 -5.67 10.01 -18.08
N TYR A 258 -5.12 10.65 -17.05
CA TYR A 258 -4.31 9.99 -16.03
C TYR A 258 -4.72 10.49 -14.65
N THR A 259 -5.18 9.60 -13.78
CA THR A 259 -5.78 9.97 -12.49
C THR A 259 -4.82 10.68 -11.54
N ILE A 260 -3.51 10.46 -11.66
CA ILE A 260 -2.50 11.17 -10.86
C ILE A 260 -2.44 12.64 -11.27
N ILE A 261 -2.35 12.91 -12.58
CA ILE A 261 -2.37 14.27 -13.15
C ILE A 261 -3.69 14.95 -12.84
N TRP A 262 -4.82 14.24 -12.95
CA TRP A 262 -6.12 14.80 -12.58
C TRP A 262 -6.16 15.19 -11.10
N LYS A 263 -5.66 14.34 -10.20
CA LYS A 263 -5.61 14.66 -8.77
C LYS A 263 -4.74 15.88 -8.48
N GLU A 264 -3.60 16.01 -9.13
CA GLU A 264 -2.64 17.09 -8.90
C GLU A 264 -3.11 18.43 -9.48
N TYR A 265 -3.62 18.41 -10.71
CA TYR A 265 -3.91 19.62 -11.48
C TYR A 265 -5.41 19.91 -11.66
N SER A 266 -6.29 19.06 -11.13
CA SER A 266 -7.74 19.16 -11.32
C SER A 266 -8.19 19.14 -12.79
N ALA A 267 -7.39 18.56 -13.69
CA ALA A 267 -7.67 18.45 -15.12
C ALA A 267 -7.74 16.97 -15.55
N PRO A 268 -8.93 16.46 -15.98
CA PRO A 268 -9.07 15.06 -16.39
C PRO A 268 -8.41 14.76 -17.74
N PHE A 269 -8.26 15.75 -18.61
CA PHE A 269 -7.65 15.57 -19.93
C PHE A 269 -6.31 16.27 -20.00
N PHE A 270 -5.34 15.65 -20.66
CA PHE A 270 -4.05 16.27 -20.93
C PHE A 270 -3.41 15.66 -22.18
N ILE A 271 -2.40 16.37 -22.68
CA ILE A 271 -1.48 15.90 -23.71
C ILE A 271 -0.11 15.73 -23.06
N GLN A 272 0.56 14.64 -23.40
CA GLN A 272 1.89 14.32 -22.92
C GLN A 272 2.86 14.19 -24.09
N ALA A 273 4.07 14.70 -23.89
CA ALA A 273 5.21 14.44 -24.74
C ALA A 273 6.43 14.09 -23.89
N ARG A 274 7.37 13.30 -24.42
CA ARG A 274 8.62 12.96 -23.74
C ARG A 274 9.79 13.10 -24.69
N ASP A 275 10.97 13.44 -24.15
CA ASP A 275 12.18 13.63 -24.98
C ASP A 275 12.51 12.38 -25.82
N ASN A 276 12.30 11.19 -25.26
CA ASN A 276 12.53 9.92 -25.95
C ASN A 276 11.43 9.53 -26.95
N TRP A 277 10.40 10.37 -27.14
CA TRP A 277 9.37 10.20 -28.16
C TRP A 277 9.58 11.12 -29.36
N PHE A 278 10.56 12.03 -29.29
CA PHE A 278 10.86 12.95 -30.38
C PHE A 278 11.51 12.22 -31.54
N SER A 279 11.16 12.65 -32.75
CA SER A 279 11.75 12.14 -33.99
C SER A 279 13.22 12.55 -34.07
N GLU A 280 14.09 11.64 -34.49
CA GLU A 280 15.51 11.92 -34.74
C GLU A 280 15.74 13.02 -35.79
N SER A 281 14.71 13.30 -36.61
CA SER A 281 14.74 14.36 -37.61
C SER A 281 14.70 15.78 -37.02
N PHE A 282 14.42 15.91 -35.71
CA PHE A 282 14.32 17.18 -35.02
C PHE A 282 15.26 17.22 -33.80
N SER A 283 15.82 18.40 -33.53
CA SER A 283 16.57 18.62 -32.28
C SER A 283 15.62 18.57 -31.08
N SER A 284 15.93 17.75 -30.08
CA SER A 284 15.16 17.65 -28.84
C SER A 284 15.02 19.00 -28.13
N GLU A 285 16.06 19.83 -28.15
CA GLU A 285 16.02 21.18 -27.55
C GLU A 285 15.02 22.09 -28.26
N LYS A 286 14.93 21.99 -29.60
CA LYS A 286 13.98 22.77 -30.40
C LYS A 286 12.54 22.34 -30.07
N VAL A 287 12.27 21.04 -30.07
CA VAL A 287 10.95 20.50 -29.73
C VAL A 287 10.54 20.87 -28.31
N ALA A 288 11.42 20.67 -27.32
CA ALA A 288 11.17 21.04 -25.94
C ALA A 288 10.87 22.53 -25.76
N SER A 289 11.60 23.40 -26.48
CA SER A 289 11.36 24.85 -26.45
C SER A 289 10.00 25.22 -27.04
N SER A 290 9.63 24.63 -28.17
CA SER A 290 8.31 24.84 -28.79
C SER A 290 7.17 24.32 -27.91
N LEU A 291 7.34 23.18 -27.25
CA LEU A 291 6.34 22.67 -26.28
C LEU A 291 6.12 23.67 -25.13
N LYS A 292 7.19 24.22 -24.57
CA LYS A 292 7.10 25.24 -23.50
C LYS A 292 6.39 26.52 -23.99
N GLU A 293 6.67 26.94 -25.22
CA GLU A 293 6.04 28.13 -25.83
C GLU A 293 4.53 27.95 -26.02
N VAL A 294 4.09 26.75 -26.40
CA VAL A 294 2.66 26.39 -26.52
C VAL A 294 1.98 26.20 -25.15
N GLY A 295 2.75 26.15 -24.07
CA GLY A 295 2.23 26.10 -22.70
C GLY A 295 2.33 24.74 -22.01
N PHE A 296 3.16 23.83 -22.52
CA PHE A 296 3.50 22.61 -21.77
C PHE A 296 4.34 22.96 -20.54
N SER A 297 4.06 22.26 -19.44
CA SER A 297 4.87 22.29 -18.22
C SER A 297 5.70 21.02 -18.08
N GLU A 298 6.88 21.12 -17.48
CA GLU A 298 7.70 19.94 -17.16
C GLU A 298 7.18 19.25 -15.90
N HIS A 299 7.02 17.94 -16.00
CA HIS A 299 6.59 17.05 -14.93
C HIS A 299 7.59 15.92 -14.75
N LYS A 300 8.08 15.75 -13.50
CA LYS A 300 9.20 14.87 -13.15
C LYS A 300 9.11 13.44 -13.72
N GLU A 301 7.91 12.85 -13.69
CA GLU A 301 7.69 11.45 -14.12
C GLU A 301 7.09 11.33 -15.52
N MET A 302 6.56 12.45 -16.06
CA MET A 302 5.72 12.43 -17.26
C MET A 302 6.34 13.19 -18.43
N GLY A 303 7.47 13.86 -18.26
CA GLY A 303 8.05 14.69 -19.32
C GLY A 303 7.27 16.00 -19.42
N TYR A 304 6.79 16.35 -20.60
CA TYR A 304 6.01 17.57 -20.82
C TYR A 304 4.53 17.27 -20.78
N VAL A 305 3.76 18.07 -20.04
CA VAL A 305 2.30 17.94 -19.93
C VAL A 305 1.59 19.25 -20.27
N TYR A 306 0.57 19.16 -21.10
CA TYR A 306 -0.35 20.24 -21.44
C TYR A 306 -1.74 19.89 -20.92
N LEU A 307 -2.23 20.67 -19.96
CA LEU A 307 -3.48 20.40 -19.26
C LEU A 307 -4.67 20.93 -20.06
N ILE A 308 -5.69 20.10 -20.22
CA ILE A 308 -6.92 20.47 -20.92
C ILE A 308 -8.04 20.58 -19.89
N ASN A 309 -8.32 21.83 -19.48
CA ASN A 309 -9.47 22.16 -18.65
C ASN A 309 -10.70 22.32 -19.56
N VAL A 310 -11.75 21.56 -19.29
CA VAL A 310 -13.01 21.61 -20.05
C VAL A 310 -14.05 22.39 -19.25
N ASN A 311 -14.65 23.39 -19.88
CA ASN A 311 -15.63 24.29 -19.27
C ASN A 311 -16.95 24.35 -20.06
N ASN A 312 -17.05 23.64 -21.17
CA ASN A 312 -18.22 23.57 -22.03
C ASN A 312 -19.03 22.29 -21.74
N ALA A 313 -20.34 22.36 -21.96
CA ALA A 313 -21.23 21.20 -21.92
C ALA A 313 -20.95 20.22 -23.06
N ASP A 314 -20.47 20.71 -24.21
CA ASP A 314 -19.94 19.86 -25.29
C ASP A 314 -18.50 19.44 -25.00
N LEU A 315 -18.39 18.40 -24.19
CA LEU A 315 -17.11 17.86 -23.75
C LEU A 315 -16.24 17.35 -24.92
N VAL A 316 -16.86 16.71 -25.91
CA VAL A 316 -16.15 16.10 -27.03
C VAL A 316 -15.59 17.19 -27.94
N GLY A 317 -16.44 18.14 -28.35
CA GLY A 317 -16.03 19.24 -29.23
C GLY A 317 -14.96 20.13 -28.61
N GLU A 318 -15.08 20.46 -27.32
CA GLU A 318 -14.06 21.27 -26.63
C GLU A 318 -12.73 20.51 -26.49
N PHE A 319 -12.78 19.22 -26.13
CA PHE A 319 -11.57 18.42 -26.00
C PHE A 319 -10.87 18.26 -27.35
N GLU A 320 -11.61 17.91 -28.41
CA GLU A 320 -11.07 17.80 -29.77
C GLU A 320 -10.42 19.10 -30.24
N SER A 321 -11.13 20.23 -30.12
CA SER A 321 -10.63 21.55 -30.54
C SER A 321 -9.32 21.89 -29.85
N LYS A 322 -9.24 21.67 -28.53
CA LYS A 322 -8.02 21.96 -27.76
C LYS A 322 -6.85 21.07 -28.13
N VAL A 323 -7.09 19.80 -28.48
CA VAL A 323 -6.03 18.93 -28.99
C VAL A 323 -5.54 19.45 -30.34
N ARG A 324 -6.45 19.77 -31.27
CA ARG A 324 -6.09 20.29 -32.60
C ARG A 324 -5.34 21.62 -32.52
N GLU A 325 -5.84 22.57 -31.73
CA GLU A 325 -5.21 23.87 -31.50
C GLU A 325 -3.79 23.71 -30.93
N CYS A 326 -3.63 22.82 -29.95
CA CYS A 326 -2.32 22.53 -29.36
C CYS A 326 -1.34 21.96 -30.39
N LEU A 327 -1.74 20.95 -31.16
CA LEU A 327 -0.87 20.33 -32.17
C LEU A 327 -0.54 21.29 -33.33
N SER A 328 -1.51 22.08 -33.81
CA SER A 328 -1.26 23.12 -34.81
C SER A 328 -0.28 24.16 -34.30
N SER A 329 -0.41 24.62 -33.05
CA SER A 329 0.50 25.62 -32.47
C SER A 329 1.93 25.08 -32.38
N ILE A 330 2.11 23.80 -32.03
CA ILE A 330 3.45 23.17 -32.02
C ILE A 330 4.04 23.13 -33.43
N ARG A 331 3.24 22.76 -34.45
CA ARG A 331 3.68 22.75 -35.85
C ARG A 331 4.12 24.13 -36.31
N GLU A 332 3.36 25.17 -35.96
CA GLU A 332 3.70 26.57 -36.28
C GLU A 332 5.04 26.98 -35.63
N CYS A 333 5.23 26.72 -34.34
CA CYS A 333 6.50 26.98 -33.65
C CYS A 333 7.69 26.21 -34.28
N LEU A 334 7.44 25.01 -34.80
CA LEU A 334 8.47 24.20 -35.45
C LEU A 334 8.70 24.56 -36.93
N ASN A 335 7.82 25.37 -37.54
CA ASN A 335 7.74 25.72 -38.95
C ASN A 335 7.41 24.52 -39.86
N LEU A 336 6.32 23.79 -39.53
CA LEU A 336 5.85 22.58 -40.23
C LEU A 336 4.53 22.76 -40.96
#